data_AF-A0A2N3U7V5-F1
#
_entry.id   AF-A0A2N3U7V5-F1
#
_cell.length_a   1.000
_cell.length_b   1.000
_cell.length_c   1.000
_cell.angle_alpha   90.00
_cell.angle_beta   90.00
_cell.angle_gamma   90.00
#
_symmetry.space_group_name_H-M   'P 1'
#
loop_
_entity.id
_entity.type
_entity.pdbx_description
1 polymer ?
#
loop_
_entity_poly.entity_id
_entity_poly.type
_entity_poly.pdbx_seq_one_letter_code
_entity_poly.pdbx_strand_id
1 'polypeptide(L)'
;MKAYTLTYPLLGWFFGLVVAAVGVLNLVLVHPVPGIAYLLLSLVYLPPANAYLKRHLNISIPVVVKIILAIVLFMFTLGVSDLGDMLDKALI
;
A
#
# COMPACT_ATOMS: atom_id res chain seq x y z
N MET A 1 32.10 6.60 2.90
CA MET A 1 30.92 5.77 2.58
C MET A 1 29.68 6.63 2.75
N LYS A 2 28.83 6.71 1.72
CA LYS A 2 27.74 7.68 1.62
C LYS A 2 26.55 7.25 2.50
N ALA A 3 26.48 7.79 3.72
CA ALA A 3 25.43 7.47 4.71
C ALA A 3 24.00 7.73 4.19
N TYR A 4 23.84 8.64 3.22
CA TYR A 4 22.56 8.96 2.60
C TYR A 4 21.92 7.82 1.80
N THR A 5 22.66 6.77 1.45
CA THR A 5 22.16 5.67 0.62
C THR A 5 21.33 4.64 1.42
N LEU A 6 21.44 4.64 2.76
CA LEU A 6 20.77 3.67 3.64
C LEU A 6 19.40 4.16 4.17
N THR A 7 19.19 5.47 4.30
CA THR A 7 17.98 6.02 4.92
C THR A 7 16.72 5.81 4.08
N TYR A 8 16.84 5.98 2.76
CA TYR A 8 15.74 5.76 1.80
C TYR A 8 15.25 4.30 1.75
N PRO A 9 16.12 3.28 1.65
CA PRO A 9 15.66 1.89 1.63
C PRO A 9 15.06 1.45 2.96
N LEU A 10 15.55 1.95 4.11
CA LEU A 10 14.97 1.64 5.43
C LEU A 10 13.53 2.17 5.57
N LEU A 11 13.28 3.42 5.15
CA LEU A 11 11.94 4.00 5.18
C LEU A 11 10.96 3.24 4.26
N GLY A 12 11.42 2.84 3.07
CA GLY A 12 10.62 2.05 2.13
C GLY A 12 10.28 0.67 2.67
N TRP A 13 11.22 0.03 3.37
CA TRP A 13 10.96 -1.23 4.08
C TRP A 13 9.93 -1.04 5.18
N PHE A 14 10.10 -0.04 6.04
CA PHE A 14 9.16 0.23 7.14
C PHE A 14 7.74 0.48 6.63
N PHE A 15 7.57 1.40 5.68
CA PHE A 15 6.26 1.68 5.09
C PHE A 15 5.67 0.47 4.36
N GLY A 16 6.48 -0.24 3.57
CA GLY A 16 6.03 -1.45 2.88
C GLY A 16 5.54 -2.53 3.84
N LEU A 17 6.25 -2.77 4.94
CA LEU A 17 5.87 -3.75 5.96
C LEU A 17 4.60 -3.36 6.70
N VAL A 18 4.45 -2.08 7.06
CA VAL A 18 3.22 -1.57 7.71
C VAL A 18 2.03 -1.74 6.77
N VAL A 19 2.13 -1.32 5.52
CA VAL A 19 1.04 -1.44 4.53
C VAL A 19 0.73 -2.91 4.23
N ALA A 20 1.74 -3.78 4.16
CA ALA A 20 1.55 -5.22 3.99
C ALA A 20 0.81 -5.82 5.18
N ALA A 21 1.21 -5.48 6.42
CA ALA A 21 0.54 -5.94 7.63
C ALA A 21 -0.92 -5.50 7.67
N VAL A 22 -1.21 -4.23 7.35
CA VAL A 22 -2.59 -3.73 7.22
C VAL A 22 -3.37 -4.51 6.15
N GLY A 23 -2.74 -4.84 5.02
CA GLY A 23 -3.37 -5.65 3.98
C GLY A 23 -3.70 -7.07 4.43
N VAL A 24 -2.78 -7.75 5.12
CA VAL A 24 -3.04 -9.08 5.70
C VAL A 24 -4.17 -9.00 6.72
N LEU A 25 -4.15 -8.00 7.62
CA LEU A 25 -5.19 -7.82 8.63
C LEU A 25 -6.55 -7.55 7.97
N ASN A 26 -6.62 -6.70 6.95
CA ASN A 26 -7.87 -6.45 6.23
C ASN A 26 -8.38 -7.67 5.46
N LEU A 27 -7.49 -8.50 4.93
CA LEU A 27 -7.86 -9.73 4.22
C LEU A 27 -8.46 -10.77 5.18
N VAL A 28 -7.96 -10.83 6.41
CA VAL A 28 -8.41 -11.78 7.45
C VAL A 28 -9.62 -11.27 8.23
N LEU A 29 -9.69 -9.97 8.54
CA LEU A 29 -10.66 -9.41 9.50
C LEU A 29 -11.82 -8.62 8.86
N VAL A 30 -11.65 -8.12 7.63
CA VAL A 30 -12.62 -7.17 7.02
C VAL A 30 -13.16 -7.69 5.70
N HIS A 31 -12.39 -7.61 4.62
CA HIS A 31 -12.80 -8.04 3.30
C HIS A 31 -11.59 -8.34 2.40
N PRO A 32 -11.69 -9.38 1.55
CA PRO A 32 -10.59 -9.79 0.68
C PRO A 32 -10.23 -8.72 -0.37
N VAL A 33 -11.21 -7.95 -0.86
CA VAL A 33 -11.00 -6.95 -1.92
C VAL A 33 -10.05 -5.82 -1.47
N PRO A 34 -10.33 -5.06 -0.39
CA PRO A 34 -9.39 -4.08 0.13
C PRO A 34 -8.09 -4.75 0.59
N GLY A 35 -8.13 -5.91 1.26
CA GLY A 35 -6.93 -6.63 1.71
C GLY A 35 -5.91 -6.90 0.60
N ILE A 36 -6.39 -7.40 -0.55
CA ILE A 36 -5.54 -7.62 -1.74
C ILE A 36 -5.02 -6.29 -2.31
N ALA A 37 -5.84 -5.24 -2.32
CA ALA A 37 -5.39 -3.92 -2.78
C ALA A 37 -4.25 -3.36 -1.90
N TYR A 38 -4.37 -3.45 -0.58
CA TYR A 38 -3.31 -3.06 0.37
C TYR A 38 -2.03 -3.89 0.15
N LEU A 39 -2.15 -5.21 -0.06
CA LEU A 39 -1.01 -6.08 -0.34
C LEU A 39 -0.29 -5.69 -1.64
N LEU A 40 -1.03 -5.44 -2.72
CA LEU A 40 -0.44 -4.98 -3.98
C LEU A 40 0.23 -3.61 -3.83
N LEU A 41 -0.38 -2.71 -3.06
CA LEU A 41 0.23 -1.41 -2.77
C LEU A 41 1.49 -1.50 -1.93
N SER A 42 1.60 -2.46 -1.02
CA SER A 42 2.82 -2.66 -0.23
C SER A 42 4.06 -2.88 -1.13
N LEU A 43 3.88 -3.54 -2.29
CA LEU A 43 4.93 -3.77 -3.28
C LEU A 43 5.44 -2.44 -3.89
N VAL A 44 4.61 -1.41 -3.96
CA VAL A 44 5.02 -0.07 -4.46
C VAL A 44 6.02 0.59 -3.50
N TYR A 45 5.90 0.34 -2.20
CA TYR A 45 6.79 0.90 -1.18
C TYR A 45 8.05 0.06 -0.96
N LEU A 46 7.97 -1.25 -1.17
CA LEU A 46 9.08 -2.17 -0.97
C LEU A 46 10.26 -1.90 -1.93
N PRO A 47 11.49 -1.72 -1.42
CA PRO A 47 12.69 -1.57 -2.25
C PRO A 47 12.94 -2.71 -3.25
N PRO A 48 12.77 -4.00 -2.91
CA PRO A 48 13.01 -5.09 -3.87
C PRO A 48 12.04 -5.07 -5.05
N ALA A 49 10.78 -4.74 -4.82
CA ALA A 49 9.77 -4.64 -5.87
C ALA A 49 10.04 -3.44 -6.80
N ASN A 50 10.47 -2.29 -6.26
CA ASN A 50 10.93 -1.17 -7.07
C ASN A 50 12.16 -1.52 -7.92
N ALA A 51 13.12 -2.26 -7.37
CA ALA A 51 14.30 -2.74 -8.11
C ALA A 51 13.90 -3.72 -9.23
N TYR A 52 12.93 -4.60 -8.96
CA TYR A 52 12.39 -5.52 -9.96
C TYR A 52 11.67 -4.76 -11.10
N LEU A 53 10.78 -3.82 -10.77
CA LEU A 53 10.08 -2.96 -11.75
C LEU A 53 11.06 -2.19 -12.63
N LYS A 54 12.11 -1.62 -12.03
CA LYS A 54 13.12 -0.87 -12.77
C LYS A 54 13.95 -1.78 -13.68
N ARG A 55 14.23 -3.02 -13.26
CA ARG A 55 15.05 -3.95 -14.04
C ARG A 55 14.26 -4.64 -15.16
N HIS A 56 12.98 -4.94 -14.95
CA HIS A 56 12.17 -5.69 -15.91
C HIS A 56 11.30 -4.79 -16.79
N LEU A 57 10.76 -3.70 -16.24
CA LEU A 57 9.84 -2.80 -16.93
C LEU A 57 10.47 -1.43 -17.25
N ASN A 58 11.67 -1.15 -16.74
CA ASN A 58 12.33 0.16 -16.82
C ASN A 58 11.48 1.31 -16.24
N ILE A 59 10.51 0.97 -15.38
CA ILE A 59 9.62 1.91 -14.74
C ILE A 59 10.21 2.30 -13.38
N SER A 60 10.33 3.60 -13.14
CA SER A 60 10.64 4.16 -11.82
C SER A 60 9.38 4.82 -11.27
N ILE A 61 8.84 4.29 -10.18
CA ILE A 61 7.63 4.86 -9.56
C ILE A 61 7.99 6.22 -8.94
N PRO A 62 7.37 7.33 -9.39
CA PRO A 62 7.61 8.66 -8.83
C PRO A 62 7.18 8.72 -7.36
N VAL A 63 7.90 9.53 -6.57
CA VAL A 63 7.52 9.77 -5.16
C VAL A 63 6.11 10.34 -5.05
N VAL A 64 5.70 11.20 -6.00
CA VAL A 64 4.34 11.76 -6.07
C VAL A 64 3.27 10.67 -6.15
N VAL A 65 3.50 9.62 -6.96
CA VAL A 65 2.56 8.49 -7.08
C VAL A 65 2.44 7.74 -5.76
N LYS A 66 3.56 7.54 -5.05
CA LYS A 66 3.57 6.93 -3.71
C LYS A 66 2.79 7.74 -2.68
N ILE A 67 2.85 9.07 -2.77
CA ILE A 67 2.10 9.98 -1.87
C ILE A 67 0.61 9.91 -2.18
N ILE A 68 0.20 10.00 -3.45
CA ILE A 68 -1.20 9.86 -3.86
C ILE A 68 -1.75 8.51 -3.39
N LEU A 69 -1.02 7.43 -3.61
CA LEU A 69 -1.39 6.10 -3.16
C LEU A 69 -1.55 6.03 -1.63
N ALA A 70 -0.67 6.67 -0.86
CA ALA A 70 -0.79 6.71 0.60
C ALA A 70 -2.05 7.46 1.06
N ILE A 71 -2.37 8.58 0.41
CA ILE A 71 -3.60 9.35 0.67
C ILE A 71 -4.82 8.50 0.34
N VAL A 72 -4.84 7.85 -0.82
CA VAL A 72 -5.94 6.97 -1.25
C VAL A 72 -6.12 5.82 -0.26
N LEU A 73 -5.03 5.19 0.22
CA LEU A 73 -5.10 4.14 1.23
C LEU A 73 -5.71 4.64 2.54
N PHE A 74 -5.31 5.83 2.97
CA PHE A 74 -5.80 6.46 4.20
C PHE A 74 -7.29 6.81 4.08
N MET A 75 -7.69 7.36 2.94
CA MET A 75 -9.09 7.60 2.61
C MET A 75 -9.88 6.31 2.49
N PHE A 76 -9.30 5.21 1.99
CA PHE A 76 -9.96 3.91 1.96
C PHE A 76 -10.13 3.33 3.37
N THR A 77 -9.11 3.43 4.23
CA THR A 77 -9.25 2.98 5.64
C THR A 77 -10.31 3.76 6.40
N LEU A 78 -10.52 5.04 6.07
CA LEU A 78 -11.52 5.89 6.71
C LEU A 78 -12.90 5.81 6.03
N GLY A 79 -12.93 5.74 4.70
CA GLY A 79 -14.14 5.82 3.87
C GLY A 79 -14.84 4.48 3.62
N VAL A 80 -14.12 3.35 3.71
CA VAL A 80 -14.76 2.02 3.65
C VAL A 80 -15.60 1.73 4.89
N SER A 81 -15.35 2.42 6.02
CA SER A 81 -16.23 2.34 7.19
C SER A 81 -17.66 2.79 6.87
N ASP A 82 -17.84 3.71 5.92
CA ASP A 82 -19.16 4.24 5.53
C ASP A 82 -19.76 3.46 4.34
N LEU A 83 -18.90 2.93 3.45
CA LEU A 83 -19.35 2.11 2.31
C LEU A 83 -19.90 0.74 2.74
N GLY A 84 -19.39 0.17 3.85
CA GLY A 84 -19.94 -1.04 4.47
C GLY A 84 -21.37 -0.82 4.99
N ASP A 85 -21.59 0.29 5.70
CA ASP A 85 -22.92 0.68 6.21
C ASP A 85 -23.93 0.96 5.09
N MET A 86 -23.47 1.47 3.94
CA MET A 86 -24.33 1.68 2.76
C MET A 86 -24.66 0.37 2.03
N LEU A 87 -23.74 -0.60 1.99
CA LEU A 87 -23.98 -1.90 1.37
C LEU A 87 -24.98 -2.73 2.19
N ASP A 88 -24.88 -2.69 3.52
CA ASP A 88 -25.82 -3.36 4.43
C ASP A 88 -27.23 -2.77 4.33
N LYS A 89 -27.38 -1.46 4.18
CA LYS A 89 -28.69 -0.82 3.95
C LYS A 89 -29.27 -1.04 2.54
N ALA A 90 -28.43 -1.37 1.56
CA ALA A 90 -28.90 -1.64 0.20
C ALA A 90 -29.38 -3.09 0.01
N LEU A 91 -29.01 -3.99 0.93
CA LEU A 91 -29.34 -5.42 0.90
C LEU A 91 -30.42 -5.84 1.92
N ILE A 92 -30.94 -4.91 2.73
CA ILE A 92 -32.07 -5.10 3.66
C ILE A 92 -33.24 -4.21 3.25
#